data_AF-A0A817BEX0-F1
#
_entry.id   AF-A0A817BEX0-F1
#
_cell.length_a   1.000
_cell.length_b   1.000
_cell.length_c   1.000
_cell.angle_alpha   90.00
_cell.angle_beta   90.00
_cell.angle_gamma   90.00
#
_symmetry.space_group_name_H-M   'P 1'
#
loop_
_entity.id
_entity.type
_entity.pdbx_description
1 polymer ?
#
loop_
_entity_poly.entity_id
_entity_poly.type
_entity_poly.pdbx_seq_one_letter_code
_entity_poly.pdbx_strand_id
1 'polypeptide(L)'
;MCLSSKKYFFLKFLYEPLSIESRLDHCLHDHFNAEIIPKTIENKQDTVDYLTWTLICRRMTQNPNYYNLQDVSHRHLSDHLSKLFENILNDLE
;
A
#
# COMPACT_ATOMS: atom_id res chain seq x y z
N MET A 1 -0.24 24.34 23.14
CA MET A 1 0.27 25.36 22.17
C MET A 1 0.94 24.63 21.01
N CYS A 2 0.74 25.08 19.77
CA CYS A 2 1.46 24.59 18.59
C CYS A 2 2.02 25.78 17.79
N LEU A 3 2.97 25.52 16.89
CA LEU A 3 3.50 26.53 15.97
C LEU A 3 2.36 27.10 15.10
N SER A 4 2.32 28.42 14.92
CA SER A 4 1.23 29.12 14.20
C SER A 4 0.95 28.55 12.80
N SER A 5 1.98 28.08 12.09
CA SER A 5 1.86 27.47 10.76
C SER A 5 1.15 26.10 10.78
N LYS A 6 1.19 25.37 11.90
CA LYS A 6 0.52 24.06 12.04
C LYS A 6 -0.86 24.16 12.68
N LYS A 7 -1.24 25.34 13.20
CA LYS A 7 -2.51 25.55 13.90
C LYS A 7 -3.73 25.14 13.06
N TYR A 8 -3.79 25.57 11.80
CA TYR A 8 -4.88 25.22 10.88
C TYR A 8 -4.88 23.74 10.50
N PHE A 9 -3.70 23.14 10.30
CA PHE A 9 -3.57 21.70 10.04
C PHE A 9 -4.17 20.88 11.18
N PHE A 10 -3.80 21.17 12.43
CA PHE A 10 -4.33 20.47 13.58
C PHE A 10 -5.83 20.75 13.79
N LEU A 11 -6.27 22.00 13.66
CA LEU A 11 -7.70 22.35 13.77
C LEU A 11 -8.53 21.55 12.77
N LYS A 12 -8.10 21.45 11.51
CA LYS A 12 -8.82 20.69 10.49
C LYS A 12 -9.06 19.24 10.92
N PHE A 13 -8.02 18.52 11.35
CA PHE A 13 -8.16 17.11 11.73
C PHE A 13 -8.74 16.86 13.13
N LEU A 14 -8.93 17.92 13.93
CA LEU A 14 -9.68 17.84 15.19
C LEU A 14 -11.20 17.91 14.95
N TYR A 15 -11.64 18.55 13.87
CA TYR A 15 -13.06 18.70 13.53
C TYR A 15 -13.51 17.80 12.37
N GLU A 16 -12.61 17.44 11.47
CA GLU A 16 -12.84 16.51 10.36
C GLU A 16 -12.00 15.24 10.54
N PRO A 17 -12.55 14.06 10.23
CA PRO A 17 -11.80 12.81 10.33
C PRO A 17 -10.63 12.78 9.34
N LEU A 18 -9.49 12.24 9.78
CA LEU A 18 -8.30 12.06 8.95
C LEU A 18 -8.53 10.96 7.91
N SER A 19 -8.18 11.24 6.66
CA SER A 19 -8.11 10.22 5.60
C SER A 19 -6.88 9.34 5.85
N ILE A 20 -7.11 8.10 6.27
CA ILE A 20 -6.03 7.13 6.55
C ILE A 20 -5.73 6.34 5.28
N GLU A 21 -4.48 6.46 4.81
CA GLU A 21 -3.94 5.72 3.69
C GLU A 21 -2.95 4.65 4.17
N SER A 22 -2.86 3.55 3.43
CA SER A 22 -1.84 2.52 3.66
C SER A 22 -0.47 3.00 3.19
N ARG A 23 0.57 2.78 4.00
CA ARG A 23 2.00 2.98 3.67
C ARG A 23 2.74 1.65 3.51
N LEU A 24 1.99 0.56 3.31
CA LEU A 24 2.54 -0.79 3.23
C LEU A 24 3.55 -0.90 2.07
N ASP A 25 3.37 -0.11 1.00
CA ASP A 25 4.27 -0.01 -0.16
C ASP A 25 5.75 0.21 0.23
N HIS A 26 6.03 0.93 1.31
CA HIS A 26 7.39 1.22 1.75
C HIS A 26 8.00 0.16 2.67
N CYS A 27 7.19 -0.74 3.22
CA CYS A 27 7.62 -1.75 4.20
C CYS A 27 7.33 -3.18 3.72
N LEU A 28 7.07 -3.36 2.41
CA LEU A 28 6.65 -4.64 1.87
C LEU A 28 7.75 -5.70 1.93
N HIS A 29 9.04 -5.34 1.79
CA HIS A 29 10.15 -6.31 1.85
C HIS A 29 10.11 -7.16 3.13
N ASP A 30 9.93 -6.51 4.29
CA ASP A 30 9.87 -7.20 5.58
C ASP A 30 8.63 -8.11 5.68
N HIS A 31 7.49 -7.65 5.18
CA HIS A 31 6.24 -8.43 5.21
C HIS A 31 6.32 -9.63 4.29
N PHE A 32 6.83 -9.47 3.07
CA PHE A 32 7.04 -10.58 2.15
C PHE A 32 8.01 -11.60 2.72
N ASN A 33 9.16 -11.16 3.25
CA ASN A 33 10.13 -12.07 3.84
C ASN A 33 9.51 -12.87 5.01
N ALA A 34 8.70 -12.22 5.85
CA ALA A 34 7.99 -12.88 6.94
C ALA A 34 6.93 -13.89 6.47
N GLU A 35 6.31 -13.70 5.32
CA GLU A 35 5.27 -14.57 4.77
C GLU A 35 5.80 -15.66 3.82
N ILE A 36 7.03 -15.50 3.31
CA ILE A 36 7.73 -16.52 2.52
C ILE A 36 8.18 -17.69 3.41
N ILE A 37 8.70 -17.41 4.62
CA ILE A 37 9.14 -18.44 5.57
C ILE A 37 8.04 -19.46 5.93
N PRO A 38 6.81 -19.04 6.31
CA PRO A 38 5.70 -19.95 6.58
C PRO A 38 5.06 -20.52 5.31
N LYS A 39 5.54 -20.13 4.11
CA LYS A 39 4.98 -20.49 2.81
C LYS A 39 3.55 -19.98 2.59
N THR A 40 3.21 -18.84 3.19
CA THR A 40 1.95 -18.13 2.85
C THR A 40 2.03 -17.56 1.43
N ILE A 41 3.23 -17.13 1.02
CA ILE A 41 3.51 -16.61 -0.31
C ILE A 41 4.57 -17.50 -0.97
N GLU A 42 4.16 -18.36 -1.90
CA GLU A 42 5.07 -19.22 -2.66
C GLU A 42 5.21 -18.78 -4.13
N ASN A 43 4.17 -18.14 -4.67
CA ASN A 43 4.12 -17.72 -6.07
C ASN A 43 3.54 -16.30 -6.25
N LYS A 44 3.59 -15.81 -7.50
CA LYS A 44 3.07 -14.48 -7.87
C LYS A 44 1.58 -14.32 -7.58
N GLN A 45 0.79 -15.39 -7.74
CA GLN A 45 -0.65 -15.34 -7.49
C GLN A 45 -0.94 -15.24 -5.99
N ASP A 46 -0.23 -16.01 -5.15
CA ASP A 46 -0.37 -15.94 -3.68
C ASP A 46 -0.06 -14.53 -3.16
N THR A 47 0.89 -13.85 -3.80
CA THR A 47 1.20 -12.45 -3.51
C THR A 47 0.03 -11.52 -3.79
N VAL A 48 -0.54 -11.61 -4.99
CA VAL A 48 -1.70 -10.79 -5.36
C VAL A 48 -2.83 -11.07 -4.39
N ASP A 49 -3.08 -12.34 -4.11
CA ASP A 49 -4.11 -12.80 -3.19
C ASP A 49 -3.89 -12.25 -1.77
N TYR A 50 -2.67 -12.34 -1.24
CA TYR A 50 -2.26 -11.75 0.05
C TYR A 50 -2.53 -10.24 0.08
N LEU A 51 -2.10 -9.50 -0.94
CA LEU A 51 -2.27 -8.05 -1.00
C LEU A 51 -3.75 -7.65 -1.08
N THR A 52 -4.62 -8.46 -1.70
CA THR A 52 -6.08 -8.23 -1.68
C THR A 52 -6.68 -8.21 -0.28
N TRP A 53 -6.08 -8.92 0.68
CA TRP A 53 -6.54 -8.92 2.08
C TRP A 53 -6.10 -7.68 2.87
N THR A 54 -5.12 -6.94 2.37
CA THR A 54 -4.55 -5.77 3.08
C THR A 54 -5.32 -4.48 2.80
N LEU A 55 -5.08 -3.45 3.62
CA LEU A 55 -5.68 -2.13 3.44
C LEU A 55 -5.26 -1.46 2.11
N ILE A 56 -4.08 -1.80 1.56
CA ILE A 56 -3.56 -1.15 0.36
C ILE A 56 -4.46 -1.38 -0.86
N CYS A 57 -4.94 -2.62 -1.06
CA CYS A 57 -5.79 -2.95 -2.20
C CYS A 57 -7.12 -2.17 -2.15
N ARG A 58 -7.70 -2.03 -0.97
CA ARG A 58 -8.92 -1.26 -0.76
C ARG A 58 -8.70 0.24 -1.01
N ARG A 59 -7.56 0.79 -0.62
CA ARG A 59 -7.26 2.22 -0.78
C ARG A 59 -6.80 2.59 -2.19
N MET A 60 -6.12 1.69 -2.89
CA MET A 60 -5.70 1.89 -4.28
C MET A 60 -6.86 2.19 -5.23
N THR A 61 -8.04 1.59 -5.00
CA THR A 61 -9.24 1.87 -5.81
C THR A 61 -9.92 3.21 -5.44
N GLN A 62 -9.75 3.68 -4.21
CA GLN A 62 -10.40 4.90 -3.70
C GLN A 62 -9.56 6.15 -3.92
N ASN A 63 -8.24 6.02 -3.86
CA ASN A 63 -7.29 7.11 -4.03
C ASN A 63 -6.07 6.68 -4.86
N PRO A 64 -6.26 6.34 -6.15
CA PRO A 64 -5.21 5.80 -7.01
C PRO A 64 -4.00 6.73 -7.14
N ASN A 65 -4.23 8.05 -7.17
CA ASN A 65 -3.17 9.05 -7.28
C ASN A 65 -2.17 9.00 -6.12
N TYR A 66 -2.62 8.65 -4.91
CA TYR A 66 -1.73 8.49 -3.75
C TYR A 66 -0.71 7.37 -3.94
N TYR A 67 -1.11 6.32 -4.66
CA TYR A 67 -0.30 5.14 -4.97
C TYR A 67 0.38 5.22 -6.34
N ASN A 68 0.39 6.38 -7.00
CA ASN A 68 0.92 6.58 -8.36
C ASN A 68 0.25 5.68 -9.43
N LEU A 69 -1.02 5.31 -9.22
CA LEU A 69 -1.81 4.55 -10.18
C LEU A 69 -2.52 5.49 -11.15
N GLN A 70 -2.45 5.19 -12.45
CA GLN A 70 -3.14 5.97 -13.50
C GLN A 70 -4.56 5.46 -13.79
N ASP A 71 -4.82 4.19 -13.49
CA ASP A 71 -6.11 3.53 -13.72
C ASP A 71 -6.37 2.52 -12.59
N VAL A 72 -7.65 2.34 -12.25
CA VAL A 72 -8.17 1.44 -11.22
C VAL A 72 -8.82 0.19 -11.81
N SER A 73 -8.77 0.01 -13.13
CA SER A 73 -9.15 -1.23 -13.78
C SER A 73 -8.44 -2.42 -13.13
N HIS A 74 -9.16 -3.54 -12.95
CA HIS A 74 -8.62 -4.77 -12.36
C HIS A 74 -7.31 -5.21 -13.01
N ARG A 75 -7.18 -5.02 -14.32
CA ARG A 75 -5.96 -5.34 -15.05
C ARG A 75 -4.78 -4.45 -14.63
N HIS A 76 -4.98 -3.13 -14.58
CA HIS A 76 -3.94 -2.18 -14.17
C HIS A 76 -3.52 -2.38 -12.70
N LEU A 77 -4.47 -2.68 -11.82
CA LEU A 77 -4.15 -3.01 -10.42
C LEU A 77 -3.33 -4.29 -10.32
N SER A 78 -3.74 -5.35 -11.02
CA SER A 78 -3.01 -6.62 -11.05
C SER A 78 -1.59 -6.45 -11.60
N ASP A 79 -1.44 -5.70 -12.70
CA ASP A 79 -0.14 -5.41 -13.32
C ASP A 79 0.76 -4.60 -12.38
N HIS A 80 0.20 -3.60 -11.68
CA HIS A 80 0.94 -2.81 -10.70
C HIS A 80 1.42 -3.66 -9.51
N LEU A 81 0.54 -4.48 -8.93
CA LEU A 81 0.90 -5.36 -7.83
C LEU A 81 1.96 -6.39 -8.25
N SER A 82 1.84 -6.94 -9.46
CA SER A 82 2.82 -7.88 -10.02
C SER A 82 4.20 -7.23 -10.18
N LYS A 83 4.24 -6.00 -10.71
CA LYS A 83 5.49 -5.24 -10.86
C LYS A 83 6.12 -4.90 -9.50
N LEU A 84 5.29 -4.54 -8.53
CA LEU A 84 5.75 -4.26 -7.17
C LEU A 84 6.36 -5.51 -6.52
N PHE A 85 5.77 -6.68 -6.71
CA PHE A 85 6.33 -7.95 -6.27
C PHE A 85 7.67 -8.28 -6.94
N GLU A 86 7.75 -8.12 -8.27
CA GLU A 86 9.01 -8.36 -8.99
C GLU A 86 10.14 -7.47 -8.50
N ASN A 87 9.85 -6.18 -8.24
CA ASN A 87 10.84 -5.27 -7.68
C ASN A 87 11.31 -5.75 -6.29
N ILE A 88 10.39 -6.17 -5.43
CA ILE A 88 10.73 -6.63 -4.07
C ILE A 88 11.56 -7.91 -4.10
N LEU A 89 11.22 -8.86 -4.98
CA LEU A 89 12.03 -10.07 -5.15
C LEU A 89 13.43 -9.73 -5.63
N ASN A 90 13.56 -8.85 -6.62
CA ASN A 90 14.87 -8.41 -7.12
C ASN A 90 15.69 -7.70 -6.04
N ASP A 91 15.04 -7.01 -5.09
CA ASP A 91 15.72 -6.34 -3.99
C ASP A 91 16.07 -7.29 -2.82
N LEU A 92 15.45 -8.47 -2.76
CA LEU A 92 15.69 -9.50 -1.75
C LEU A 92 16.73 -10.54 -2.20
N GLU A 93 16.98 -10.66 -3.50
CA GLU A 93 18.01 -11.52 -4.13
C GLU A 93 19.41 -10.89 -4.07
#